data_AF-A0A382J2T8-F1
#
_entry.id   AF-A0A382J2T8-F1
#
_cell.length_a   1.000
_cell.length_b   1.000
_cell.length_c   1.000
_cell.angle_alpha   90.00
_cell.angle_beta   90.00
_cell.angle_gamma   90.00
#
_symmetry.space_group_name_H-M   'P 1'
#
loop_
_entity.id
_entity.type
_entity.pdbx_description
1 polymer ?
#
loop_
_entity_poly.entity_id
_entity_poly.type
_entity_poly.pdbx_seq_one_letter_code
_entity_poly.pdbx_strand_id
1 'polypeptide(L)'
;MSKEKIIVNSWNEWDPLKHVIVGKADGTCIPAPEPALDAKVPEDSDMRGQFGPRTKDAIDKANQLLDDFSNLLEKKGIKVDRPTPIDFNQPTSTPDWEAKTMFGCMPPRDVILTVGNEMLEATMSYRCRWFEYLCYRPLLKHYYNS
;
A
#
# COMPACT_ATOMS: atom_id res chain seq x y z
N MET A 1 12.00 -27.56 -12.28
CA MET A 1 10.61 -27.04 -12.42
C MET A 1 10.71 -25.66 -13.05
N SER A 2 10.19 -25.47 -14.26
CA SER A 2 10.12 -24.13 -14.87
C SER A 2 9.31 -23.23 -13.92
N LYS A 3 9.91 -22.14 -13.43
CA LYS A 3 9.14 -21.10 -12.73
C LYS A 3 8.07 -20.63 -13.70
N GLU A 4 6.81 -20.80 -13.32
CA GLU A 4 5.68 -20.35 -14.12
C GLU A 4 5.81 -18.85 -14.35
N LYS A 5 5.79 -18.43 -15.62
CA LYS A 5 5.95 -17.03 -16.00
C LYS A 5 4.74 -16.22 -15.54
N ILE A 6 4.98 -15.17 -14.76
CA ILE A 6 3.96 -14.20 -14.34
C ILE A 6 3.69 -13.25 -15.52
N ILE A 7 2.41 -13.09 -15.86
CA ILE A 7 1.95 -12.19 -16.91
C ILE A 7 1.17 -11.05 -16.24
N VAL A 8 1.67 -9.83 -16.35
CA VAL A 8 0.90 -8.63 -16.02
C VAL A 8 -0.02 -8.33 -17.21
N ASN A 9 -1.34 -8.36 -16.98
CA ASN A 9 -2.31 -7.97 -18.00
C ASN A 9 -3.65 -7.54 -17.37
N SER A 10 -3.95 -6.24 -17.39
CA SER A 10 -5.24 -5.71 -16.91
C SER A 10 -5.65 -4.47 -17.69
N TRP A 11 -6.81 -4.51 -18.36
CA TRP A 11 -7.31 -3.41 -19.20
C TRP A 11 -8.54 -2.71 -18.65
N ASN A 12 -9.26 -3.38 -17.75
CA ASN A 12 -10.50 -2.89 -17.17
C ASN A 12 -10.69 -3.50 -15.78
N GLU A 13 -11.77 -3.10 -15.11
CA GLU A 13 -12.03 -3.45 -13.71
C GLU A 13 -13.05 -4.60 -13.55
N TRP A 14 -13.41 -5.32 -14.63
CA TRP A 14 -14.48 -6.33 -14.60
C TRP A 14 -14.16 -7.67 -15.27
N ASP A 15 -13.10 -7.76 -16.08
CA ASP A 15 -12.65 -9.03 -16.62
C ASP A 15 -12.28 -10.01 -15.47
N PRO A 16 -12.36 -11.33 -15.70
CA PRO A 16 -12.10 -12.32 -14.66
C PRO A 16 -10.72 -12.14 -13.99
N LEU A 17 -10.72 -11.79 -12.70
CA LEU A 17 -9.51 -11.56 -11.92
C LEU A 17 -8.70 -12.86 -11.76
N LYS A 18 -7.40 -12.79 -12.02
CA LYS A 18 -6.47 -13.94 -11.92
C LYS A 18 -5.39 -13.77 -10.85
N HIS A 19 -4.90 -12.54 -10.67
CA HIS A 19 -3.81 -12.22 -9.77
C HIS A 19 -3.99 -10.80 -9.25
N VAL A 20 -3.87 -10.60 -7.93
CA VAL A 20 -4.04 -9.30 -7.27
C VAL A 20 -3.03 -9.08 -6.16
N ILE A 21 -2.72 -7.81 -5.87
CA ILE A 21 -1.97 -7.41 -4.68
C ILE A 21 -2.96 -6.95 -3.61
N VAL A 22 -2.90 -7.53 -2.42
CA VAL A 22 -3.68 -7.09 -1.25
C VAL A 22 -2.73 -6.46 -0.23
N GLY A 23 -3.09 -5.28 0.27
CA GLY A 23 -2.26 -4.53 1.22
C GLY A 23 -2.11 -5.19 2.59
N LYS A 24 -1.37 -4.51 3.47
CA LYS A 24 -1.13 -4.89 4.87
C LYS A 24 -1.32 -3.69 5.79
N ALA A 25 -1.83 -3.92 7.00
CA ALA A 25 -1.96 -2.88 8.01
C ALA A 25 -0.71 -2.75 8.91
N ASP A 26 0.22 -3.70 8.82
CA ASP A 26 1.46 -3.75 9.61
C ASP A 26 2.21 -2.42 9.65
N GLY A 27 2.48 -1.94 10.87
CA GLY A 27 3.26 -0.72 11.09
C GLY A 27 2.60 0.58 10.64
N THR A 28 1.35 0.56 10.16
CA THR A 28 0.66 1.76 9.65
C THR A 28 0.66 2.87 10.68
N CYS A 29 0.98 4.09 10.24
CA CYS A 29 0.96 5.29 11.04
C CYS A 29 -0.19 6.20 10.64
N ILE A 30 -0.70 6.96 11.60
CA ILE A 30 -1.43 8.20 11.35
C ILE A 30 -0.37 9.21 10.87
N PRO A 31 -0.48 9.76 9.64
CA PRO A 31 0.50 10.72 9.15
C PRO A 31 0.56 11.96 10.03
N ALA A 32 1.76 12.52 10.20
CA ALA A 32 1.92 13.82 10.82
C ALA A 32 1.25 14.94 9.98
N PRO A 33 0.84 16.05 10.61
CA PRO A 33 0.26 17.20 9.90
C PRO A 33 1.15 17.65 8.73
N GLU A 34 0.55 17.75 7.56
CA GLU A 34 1.18 18.26 6.34
C GLU A 34 0.13 18.92 5.45
N PRO A 35 0.50 19.85 4.54
CA PRO A 35 -0.46 20.61 3.76
C PRO A 35 -1.47 19.75 2.99
N ALA A 36 -1.04 18.60 2.46
CA ALA A 36 -1.91 17.70 1.70
C ALA A 36 -2.91 16.93 2.59
N LEU A 37 -2.57 16.71 3.87
CA LEU A 37 -3.40 16.01 4.84
C LEU A 37 -4.37 16.97 5.55
N ASP A 38 -3.87 18.11 6.03
CA ASP A 38 -4.62 19.05 6.86
C ASP A 38 -5.84 19.61 6.12
N ALA A 39 -5.76 19.75 4.79
CA ALA A 39 -6.88 20.15 3.94
C ALA A 39 -8.03 19.14 3.89
N LYS A 40 -7.82 17.91 4.37
CA LYS A 40 -8.78 16.80 4.27
C LYS A 40 -9.24 16.26 5.63
N VAL A 41 -8.57 16.63 6.72
CA VAL A 41 -8.96 16.20 8.07
C VAL A 41 -10.05 17.15 8.58
N PRO A 42 -11.27 16.66 8.85
CA PRO A 42 -12.34 17.48 9.42
C PRO A 42 -11.91 18.17 10.73
N GLU A 43 -12.48 19.34 11.03
CA GLU A 43 -12.17 20.07 12.27
C GLU A 43 -12.54 19.30 13.53
N ASP A 44 -13.57 18.47 13.45
CA ASP A 44 -14.12 17.63 14.50
C ASP A 44 -13.54 16.19 14.53
N SER A 45 -12.51 15.91 13.73
CA SER A 45 -11.87 14.59 13.68
C SER A 45 -11.13 14.26 14.98
N ASP A 46 -11.37 13.06 15.51
CA ASP A 46 -10.65 12.49 16.66
C ASP A 46 -9.15 12.29 16.39
N MET A 47 -8.77 12.17 15.11
CA MET A 47 -7.38 12.04 14.67
C MET A 47 -6.66 13.40 14.58
N ARG A 48 -7.37 14.53 14.71
CA ARG A 48 -6.77 15.86 14.56
C ARG A 48 -5.72 16.08 15.67
N GLY A 49 -4.50 16.40 15.26
CA GLY A 49 -3.36 16.59 16.17
C GLY A 49 -2.69 15.30 16.66
N GLN A 50 -3.17 14.13 16.25
CA GLN A 50 -2.52 12.85 16.53
C GLN A 50 -1.69 12.38 15.32
N PHE A 51 -0.54 11.76 15.57
CA PHE A 51 0.27 11.11 14.55
C PHE A 51 1.12 10.00 15.18
N GLY A 52 1.68 9.11 14.36
CA GLY A 52 2.44 7.95 14.84
C GLY A 52 1.71 6.62 14.65
N PRO A 53 2.24 5.53 15.23
CA PRO A 53 1.74 4.19 14.98
C PRO A 53 0.27 4.03 15.38
N ARG A 54 -0.50 3.32 14.55
CA ARG A 54 -1.83 2.86 14.93
C ARG A 54 -1.73 1.88 16.10
N THR A 55 -2.79 1.77 16.89
CA THR A 55 -2.84 0.83 18.02
C THR A 55 -2.71 -0.60 17.53
N LYS A 56 -2.09 -1.46 18.36
CA LYS A 56 -1.94 -2.88 18.05
C LYS A 56 -3.30 -3.56 17.77
N ASP A 57 -4.31 -3.27 18.58
CA ASP A 57 -5.67 -3.82 18.39
C ASP A 57 -6.28 -3.42 17.03
N ALA A 58 -6.10 -2.17 16.60
CA ALA A 58 -6.58 -1.71 15.30
C ALA A 58 -5.84 -2.41 14.14
N ILE A 59 -4.51 -2.55 14.25
CA ILE A 59 -3.69 -3.26 13.25
C ILE A 59 -4.10 -4.73 13.18
N ASP A 60 -4.24 -5.42 14.31
CA ASP A 60 -4.57 -6.83 14.37
C ASP A 60 -5.97 -7.09 13.76
N LYS A 61 -6.97 -6.26 14.08
CA LYS A 61 -8.32 -6.35 13.49
C LYS A 61 -8.30 -6.08 11.98
N ALA A 62 -7.54 -5.08 11.53
CA ALA A 62 -7.44 -4.77 10.10
C ALA A 62 -6.74 -5.91 9.33
N ASN A 63 -5.67 -6.47 9.88
CA ASN A 63 -4.97 -7.59 9.27
C ASN A 63 -5.84 -8.86 9.24
N GLN A 64 -6.63 -9.15 10.28
CA GLN A 64 -7.60 -10.25 10.25
C GLN A 64 -8.56 -10.10 9.05
N LEU A 65 -9.12 -8.90 8.83
CA LEU A 65 -10.02 -8.65 7.70
C LEU A 65 -9.31 -8.78 6.34
N LEU A 66 -8.07 -8.28 6.22
CA LEU A 66 -7.27 -8.36 4.99
C LEU A 66 -6.85 -9.79 4.66
N ASP A 67 -6.56 -10.59 5.69
CA ASP A 67 -6.18 -11.99 5.55
C ASP A 67 -7.39 -12.84 5.19
N ASP A 68 -8.55 -12.60 5.82
CA ASP A 68 -9.81 -13.24 5.44
C ASP A 68 -10.22 -12.91 3.99
N PHE A 69 -10.03 -11.66 3.56
CA PHE A 69 -10.24 -11.26 2.17
C PHE A 69 -9.27 -11.95 1.20
N SER A 70 -7.99 -12.02 1.55
CA SER A 70 -6.98 -12.75 0.75
C SER A 70 -7.35 -14.23 0.62
N ASN A 71 -7.70 -14.87 1.74
CA ASN A 71 -8.11 -16.28 1.79
C ASN A 71 -9.37 -16.54 0.94
N LEU A 72 -10.33 -15.61 0.91
CA LEU A 72 -11.53 -15.70 0.08
C LEU A 72 -11.19 -15.69 -1.41
N LEU A 73 -10.26 -14.82 -1.83
CA LEU A 73 -9.81 -14.72 -3.22
C LEU A 73 -9.05 -15.98 -3.65
N GLU A 74 -8.15 -16.48 -2.80
CA GLU A 74 -7.40 -17.72 -3.06
C GLU A 74 -8.32 -18.93 -3.21
N LYS A 75 -9.36 -19.05 -2.37
CA LYS A 75 -10.40 -20.09 -2.51
C LYS A 75 -11.16 -20.01 -3.83
N LYS A 76 -11.16 -18.86 -4.50
CA LYS A 76 -11.73 -18.66 -5.83
C LYS A 76 -10.71 -18.89 -6.96
N GLY A 77 -9.51 -19.36 -6.64
CA GLY A 77 -8.44 -19.62 -7.61
C GLY A 77 -7.67 -18.37 -8.04
N ILE A 78 -7.82 -17.25 -7.33
CA ILE A 78 -7.12 -16.00 -7.62
C ILE A 78 -5.80 -16.00 -6.84
N LYS A 79 -4.68 -15.74 -7.52
CA LYS A 79 -3.39 -15.58 -6.84
C LYS A 79 -3.37 -14.26 -6.07
N VAL A 80 -2.91 -14.28 -4.82
CA VAL A 80 -2.78 -13.08 -3.99
C VAL A 80 -1.32 -12.89 -3.59
N ASP A 81 -0.75 -11.75 -3.94
CA ASP A 81 0.54 -11.31 -3.40
C ASP A 81 0.33 -10.20 -2.37
N ARG A 82 1.25 -10.07 -1.42
CA ARG A 82 1.19 -9.07 -0.34
C ARG A 82 2.47 -8.23 -0.33
N PRO A 83 2.40 -6.91 -0.05
CA PRO A 83 3.60 -6.08 0.04
C PRO A 83 4.47 -6.47 1.24
N THR A 84 5.70 -5.94 1.23
CA THR A 84 6.64 -6.02 2.35
C THR A 84 6.63 -4.67 3.09
N PRO A 85 6.04 -4.59 4.29
CA PRO A 85 6.07 -3.37 5.09
C PRO A 85 7.51 -2.92 5.38
N ILE A 86 7.68 -1.61 5.56
CA ILE A 86 8.91 -0.98 6.07
C ILE A 86 8.61 -0.31 7.41
N ASP A 87 9.61 0.25 8.08
CA ASP A 87 9.38 1.04 9.29
C ASP A 87 8.75 2.39 8.94
N PHE A 88 7.42 2.46 8.99
CA PHE A 88 6.68 3.68 8.68
C PHE A 88 6.78 4.75 9.78
N ASN A 89 7.25 4.40 10.98
CA ASN A 89 7.40 5.37 12.06
C ASN A 89 8.75 6.11 11.99
N GLN A 90 9.62 5.71 11.05
CA GLN A 90 10.88 6.39 10.80
C GLN A 90 10.64 7.77 10.15
N PRO A 91 11.23 8.85 10.69
CA PRO A 91 11.23 10.15 10.03
C PRO A 91 11.93 10.09 8.67
N THR A 92 11.41 10.83 7.69
CA THR A 92 12.00 10.92 6.35
C THR A 92 12.12 12.37 5.90
N SER A 93 13.05 12.62 4.99
CA SER A 93 13.26 13.96 4.46
C SER A 93 13.82 13.93 3.04
N THR A 94 13.68 15.06 2.37
CA THR A 94 14.37 15.46 1.15
C THR A 94 14.96 16.86 1.38
N PRO A 95 15.72 17.44 0.44
CA PRO A 95 16.15 18.83 0.55
C PRO A 95 14.99 19.84 0.70
N ASP A 96 13.78 19.49 0.25
CA ASP A 96 12.64 20.41 0.18
C ASP A 96 11.65 20.26 1.36
N TRP A 97 11.67 19.13 2.07
CA TRP A 97 10.70 18.86 3.13
C TRP A 97 11.14 17.75 4.07
N GLU A 98 10.49 17.72 5.24
CA GLU A 98 10.59 16.66 6.24
C GLU A 98 9.20 16.10 6.56
N ALA A 99 9.14 14.81 6.93
CA ALA A 99 7.95 14.13 7.41
C ALA A 99 8.30 13.31 8.66
N LYS A 100 7.53 13.49 9.74
CA LYS A 100 7.80 12.83 11.03
C LYS A 100 7.51 11.34 11.01
N THR A 101 6.55 10.93 10.19
CA THR A 101 6.15 9.55 9.96
C THR A 101 5.76 9.39 8.51
N MET A 102 5.80 8.15 8.04
CA MET A 102 5.24 7.72 6.77
C MET A 102 3.77 7.29 6.98
N PHE A 103 3.14 6.69 5.97
CA PHE A 103 1.75 6.25 6.04
C PHE A 103 1.58 4.75 6.31
N GLY A 104 1.69 3.91 5.30
CA GLY A 104 1.46 2.46 5.39
C GLY A 104 1.54 1.81 4.02
N CYS A 105 1.06 0.58 3.87
CA CYS A 105 0.99 -0.11 2.55
C CYS A 105 -0.34 -0.84 2.32
N MET A 106 -1.39 -0.39 3.01
CA MET A 106 -2.75 -0.95 2.89
C MET A 106 -3.40 -0.67 1.52
N PRO A 107 -3.20 0.50 0.87
CA PRO A 107 -3.84 0.81 -0.41
C PRO A 107 -2.88 0.74 -1.63
N PRO A 108 -2.51 -0.46 -2.15
CA PRO A 108 -1.70 -0.59 -3.36
C PRO A 108 -2.22 0.20 -4.55
N ARG A 109 -3.55 0.34 -4.65
CA ARG A 109 -4.24 1.03 -5.75
C ARG A 109 -3.87 2.51 -5.86
N ASP A 110 -3.49 3.14 -4.76
CA ASP A 110 -3.11 4.55 -4.77
C ASP A 110 -1.71 4.75 -5.35
N VAL A 111 -0.85 3.74 -5.26
CA VAL A 111 0.59 3.83 -5.58
C VAL A 111 0.90 3.20 -6.92
N ILE A 112 0.16 2.17 -7.32
CA ILE A 112 0.43 1.38 -8.53
C ILE A 112 -0.79 1.34 -9.43
N LEU A 113 -0.61 1.75 -10.68
CA LEU A 113 -1.59 1.61 -11.75
C LEU A 113 -1.12 0.55 -12.75
N THR A 114 -1.99 -0.42 -13.06
CA THR A 114 -1.73 -1.41 -14.12
C THR A 114 -2.55 -1.07 -15.36
N VAL A 115 -1.90 -0.89 -16.52
CA VAL A 115 -2.56 -0.65 -17.81
C VAL A 115 -2.00 -1.61 -18.85
N GLY A 116 -2.81 -2.57 -19.27
CA GLY A 116 -2.35 -3.67 -20.10
C GLY A 116 -1.23 -4.43 -19.38
N ASN A 117 -0.05 -4.47 -19.99
CA ASN A 117 1.14 -5.14 -19.46
C ASN A 117 2.10 -4.23 -18.70
N GLU A 118 1.76 -2.97 -18.48
CA GLU A 118 2.59 -2.01 -17.76
C GLU A 118 2.06 -1.75 -16.36
N MET A 119 2.97 -1.66 -15.38
CA MET A 119 2.68 -1.20 -14.03
C MET A 119 3.45 0.10 -13.78
N LEU A 120 2.72 1.18 -13.49
CA LEU A 120 3.28 2.50 -13.25
C LEU A 120 3.23 2.84 -11.77
N GLU A 121 4.33 3.37 -11.23
CA GLU A 121 4.40 3.94 -9.89
C GLU A 121 3.94 5.40 -9.94
N ALA A 122 2.92 5.75 -9.16
CA ALA A 122 2.36 7.10 -9.12
C ALA A 122 3.29 8.08 -8.40
N THR A 123 3.36 9.31 -8.88
CA THR A 123 4.08 10.40 -8.20
C THR A 123 3.19 10.97 -7.10
N MET A 124 3.33 10.42 -5.90
CA MET A 124 2.52 10.77 -4.74
C MET A 124 2.71 12.24 -4.34
N SER A 125 1.62 12.89 -3.92
CA SER A 125 1.62 14.30 -3.47
C SER A 125 1.76 14.47 -1.96
N TYR A 126 1.59 13.40 -1.19
CA TYR A 126 1.71 13.42 0.27
C TYR A 126 3.16 13.06 0.62
N ARG A 127 3.81 13.88 1.44
CA ARG A 127 5.20 13.66 1.87
C ARG A 127 5.32 12.35 2.63
N CYS A 128 4.33 12.02 3.46
CA CYS A 128 4.29 10.75 4.21
C CYS A 128 4.18 9.49 3.31
N ARG A 129 3.87 9.65 2.02
CA ARG A 129 3.73 8.55 1.04
C ARG A 129 4.89 8.48 0.04
N TRP A 130 5.91 9.34 0.18
CA TRP A 130 6.98 9.50 -0.80
C TRP A 130 7.73 8.20 -1.11
N PHE A 131 8.00 7.38 -0.09
CA PHE A 131 8.72 6.11 -0.24
C PHE A 131 7.80 4.88 -0.14
N GLU A 132 6.48 5.05 -0.22
CA GLU A 132 5.51 3.94 -0.09
C GLU A 132 5.70 2.88 -1.19
N TYR A 133 6.17 3.29 -2.36
CA TYR A 133 6.52 2.40 -3.46
C TYR A 133 7.55 1.32 -3.08
N LEU A 134 8.41 1.57 -2.07
CA LEU A 134 9.42 0.62 -1.61
C LEU A 134 8.80 -0.67 -1.08
N CYS A 135 7.59 -0.60 -0.50
CA CYS A 135 6.86 -1.77 0.00
C CYS A 135 6.52 -2.77 -1.11
N TYR A 136 6.40 -2.29 -2.34
CA TYR A 136 6.02 -3.08 -3.51
C TYR A 136 7.20 -3.47 -4.38
N ARG A 137 8.39 -2.88 -4.17
CA ARG A 137 9.59 -3.16 -4.98
C ARG A 137 9.95 -4.65 -5.07
N PRO A 138 9.85 -5.48 -4.01
CA PRO A 138 10.09 -6.91 -4.15
C PRO A 138 9.15 -7.58 -5.16
N LEU A 139 7.85 -7.24 -5.13
CA LEU A 139 6.84 -7.76 -6.05
C LEU A 139 7.06 -7.26 -7.48
N LEU A 140 7.24 -5.95 -7.65
CA LEU A 140 7.45 -5.36 -8.97
C LEU A 140 8.71 -5.91 -9.65
N LYS A 141 9.80 -6.10 -8.90
CA LYS A 141 11.01 -6.78 -9.40
C LYS A 141 10.73 -8.24 -9.75
N HIS A 142 9.90 -8.93 -8.98
CA HIS A 142 9.54 -10.32 -9.27
C HIS A 142 8.76 -10.41 -10.58
N TYR A 143 7.77 -9.54 -10.81
CA TYR A 143 6.98 -9.52 -12.04
C TYR A 143 7.80 -9.12 -13.26
N TYR A 144 8.69 -8.14 -13.12
CA TYR A 144 9.56 -7.70 -14.20
C TYR A 144 10.54 -8.79 -14.68
N ASN A 145 11.06 -9.60 -13.76
CA ASN A 145 12.04 -10.65 -14.06
C ASN A 145 11.40 -12.00 -14.44
N SER A 146 10.07 -12.07 -14.52
CA SER A 146 9.35 -13.33 -14.70
C SER A 146 9.19 -13.78 -16.15
#